data_AF-A0A8J6ZV35-F1
#
_entry.id   AF-A0A8J6ZV35-F1
#
_cell.length_a   1.000
_cell.length_b   1.000
_cell.length_c   1.000
_cell.angle_alpha   90.00
_cell.angle_beta   90.00
_cell.angle_gamma   90.00
#
_symmetry.space_group_name_H-M   'P 1'
#
loop_
_entity.id
_entity.type
_entity.pdbx_description
1 polymer ?
#
loop_
_entity_poly.entity_id
_entity_poly.type
_entity_poly.pdbx_seq_one_letter_code
_entity_poly.pdbx_strand_id
1 'polypeptide(L)' 'MLWTRCTVITQYKKISNNSLVFGNPAKIMRALREDEIIALRASAMHYHDCAKEYVVRLGLTAWKD' A
#
# COMPACT_ATOMS: atom_id res chain seq x y z
N MET A 1 22.33 5.33 13.22
CA MET A 1 21.82 4.01 12.79
C MET A 1 20.55 3.66 13.56
N LEU A 2 19.40 4.30 13.30
CA LEU A 2 18.09 3.88 13.87
C LEU A 2 16.91 4.50 13.09
N TRP A 3 16.69 4.15 11.82
CA TRP A 3 15.43 4.52 11.13
C TRP A 3 15.08 3.54 9.99
N THR A 4 14.58 2.35 10.32
CA THR A 4 13.72 1.59 9.40
C THR A 4 12.28 1.71 9.89
N ARG A 5 11.41 2.33 9.09
CA ARG A 5 9.98 2.37 9.38
C ARG A 5 9.43 0.94 9.22
N CYS A 6 9.26 0.23 10.33
CA CYS A 6 8.69 -1.12 10.35
C CYS A 6 7.34 -1.10 11.06
N THR A 7 6.28 -1.49 10.35
CA THR A 7 5.00 -1.87 10.97
C THR A 7 4.93 -3.38 11.01
N VAL A 8 4.81 -3.96 12.22
CA VAL A 8 4.77 -5.43 12.41
C VAL A 8 3.39 -5.83 12.91
N ILE A 9 2.63 -6.52 12.05
CA ILE A 9 1.30 -7.02 12.36
C ILE A 9 1.45 -8.42 12.94
N THR A 10 1.04 -8.59 14.20
CA THR A 10 1.09 -9.88 14.90
C THR A 10 -0.01 -10.82 14.43
N GLN A 11 0.19 -12.12 14.65
CA GLN A 11 -0.74 -13.18 14.23
C GLN A 11 -2.15 -12.98 14.79
N TYR A 12 -3.17 -13.45 14.06
CA TYR A 12 -4.60 -13.43 14.43
C TYR A 12 -5.21 -12.05 14.69
N LYS A 13 -4.52 -10.96 14.33
CA LYS A 13 -5.03 -9.61 14.51
C LYS A 13 -6.02 -9.24 13.41
N LYS A 14 -7.30 -9.04 13.77
CA LYS A 14 -8.31 -8.49 12.86
C LYS A 14 -8.12 -6.98 12.73
N ILE A 15 -7.89 -6.52 11.50
CA ILE A 15 -7.76 -5.10 11.18
C ILE A 15 -9.14 -4.59 10.75
N SER A 16 -9.61 -3.53 11.39
CA SER A 16 -10.86 -2.86 11.02
C SER A 16 -10.72 -2.17 9.66
N ASN A 17 -11.79 -2.13 8.88
CA ASN A 17 -11.80 -1.45 7.58
C ASN A 17 -11.41 0.03 7.71
N ASN A 18 -10.76 0.56 6.68
CA ASN A 18 -10.35 1.97 6.59
C ASN A 18 -9.61 2.48 7.84
N SER A 19 -8.80 1.64 8.47
CA SER A 19 -8.08 1.99 9.69
C SER A 19 -6.58 2.11 9.42
N LEU A 20 -5.98 3.20 9.90
CA LEU A 20 -4.55 3.43 9.81
C LEU A 20 -3.87 2.67 10.95
N VAL A 21 -3.08 1.67 10.58
CA VAL A 21 -2.33 0.83 11.51
C VAL A 21 -0.83 1.13 11.37
N PHE A 22 -0.16 1.37 12.49
CA PHE A 22 1.26 1.71 12.47
C PHE A 22 2.03 1.19 13.69
N GLY A 23 3.33 0.94 13.51
CA GLY A 23 4.29 0.62 14.58
C GLY A 23 4.69 -0.85 14.70
N ASN A 24 5.67 -1.12 15.55
CA ASN A 24 6.16 -2.46 15.86
C ASN A 24 6.15 -2.64 17.40
N PRO A 25 5.19 -3.37 17.99
CA PRO A 25 4.06 -4.05 17.34
C PRO A 25 2.96 -3.07 16.90
N ALA A 26 2.26 -3.42 15.82
CA ALA A 26 1.32 -2.54 15.14
C ALA A 26 0.11 -2.18 16.01
N LYS A 27 -0.29 -0.91 16.07
CA LYS A 27 -1.50 -0.42 16.77
C LYS A 27 -2.43 0.28 15.78
N ILE A 28 -3.75 0.16 16.01
CA ILE A 28 -4.75 0.94 15.28
C ILE A 28 -4.69 2.35 15.84
N MET A 29 -4.36 3.33 14.99
CA MET A 29 -4.19 4.71 15.41
C MET A 29 -5.50 5.49 15.27
N ARG A 30 -6.10 5.43 14.08
CA ARG A 30 -7.31 6.19 13.72
C ARG A 30 -7.95 5.63 12.44
N ALA A 31 -9.16 6.11 12.13
CA ALA A 31 -9.74 5.93 10.79
C ALA A 31 -8.96 6.75 9.73
N LEU A 32 -8.90 6.23 8.51
CA LEU A 32 -8.45 6.99 7.34
C LEU A 32 -9.47 8.09 7.04
N ARG A 33 -8.95 9.25 6.64
CA ARG A 33 -9.78 10.34 6.13
C ARG A 33 -10.07 10.11 4.64
N GLU A 34 -11.13 10.75 4.13
CA GLU A 34 -11.57 10.57 2.74
C GLU A 34 -10.52 11.06 1.72
N ASP A 35 -9.81 12.15 2.03
CA ASP A 35 -8.69 12.66 1.21
C ASP A 35 -7.57 11.62 1.08
N GLU A 36 -7.25 10.91 2.17
CA GLU A 36 -6.24 9.85 2.17
C GLU A 36 -6.68 8.64 1.35
N ILE A 37 -7.98 8.31 1.37
CA ILE A 37 -8.54 7.21 0.57
C ILE A 37 -8.46 7.56 -0.93
N ILE A 38 -8.81 8.80 -1.30
CA ILE A 38 -8.69 9.28 -2.68
C ILE A 38 -7.23 9.26 -3.13
N ALA A 39 -6.30 9.75 -2.29
CA ALA A 39 -4.87 9.74 -2.57
C ALA A 39 -4.31 8.31 -2.74
N LEU A 40 -4.78 7.34 -1.95
CA LEU A 40 -4.42 5.93 -2.11
C LEU A 40 -4.86 5.36 -3.45
N ARG A 41 -6.10 5.66 -3.89
CA ARG A 41 -6.60 5.23 -5.21
C ARG A 41 -5.79 5.85 -6.34
N ALA A 42 -5.50 7.15 -6.26
CA ALA A 42 -4.68 7.84 -7.24
C ALA A 42 -3.26 7.27 -7.32
N SER A 43 -2.65 6.96 -6.17
CA SER A 43 -1.32 6.35 -6.10
C SER A 43 -1.31 4.94 -6.71
N ALA A 44 -2.34 4.13 -6.43
CA ALA A 44 -2.47 2.79 -7.00
C ALA A 44 -2.59 2.83 -8.53
N MET A 45 -3.42 3.73 -9.06
CA MET A 45 -3.55 3.97 -10.51
C MET A 45 -2.23 4.41 -11.13
N HIS A 46 -1.53 5.35 -10.49
CA HIS A 46 -0.23 5.82 -10.96
C HIS A 46 0.80 4.68 -11.08
N TYR A 47 0.94 3.85 -10.05
CA TYR A 47 1.87 2.71 -10.09
C TYR A 47 1.46 1.65 -11.11
N HIS A 48 0.15 1.44 -11.32
CA HIS A 48 -0.35 0.56 -12.36
C HIS A 48 -0.03 1.07 -13.77
N ASP A 49 -0.17 2.37 -14.02
CA ASP A 49 0.18 2.97 -15.32
C ASP A 49 1.70 2.95 -15.55
N CYS A 50 2.50 3.22 -14.52
CA CYS A 50 3.95 3.04 -14.58
C CYS A 50 4.30 1.58 -14.92
N ALA A 51 3.67 0.60 -14.29
CA ALA A 51 3.91 -0.81 -14.57
C ALA A 51 3.60 -1.15 -16.04
N LYS A 52 2.49 -0.65 -16.59
CA LYS A 52 2.16 -0.82 -18.02
C LYS A 52 3.23 -0.25 -18.94
N GLU A 53 3.74 0.95 -18.64
CA GLU A 53 4.83 1.54 -19.42
C GLU A 53 6.07 0.67 -19.40
N TYR A 54 6.44 0.13 -18.23
CA TYR A 54 7.60 -0.77 -18.11
C TYR A 54 7.39 -2.08 -18.86
N VAL A 55 6.19 -2.65 -18.83
CA VAL A 55 5.83 -3.87 -19.58
C VAL A 55 6.02 -3.65 -21.08
N VAL A 56 5.54 -2.53 -21.62
CA VAL A 56 5.74 -2.17 -23.03
C VAL A 56 7.21 -1.92 -23.33
N ARG A 57 7.90 -1.14 -22.50
CA ARG A 57 9.31 -0.77 -22.69
C ARG A 57 10.25 -1.96 -22.65
N LEU A 58 9.98 -2.94 -21.80
CA LEU A 58 10.78 -4.16 -21.63
C LEU A 58 10.33 -5.29 -22.58
N GLY A 59 9.29 -5.08 -23.38
CA GLY A 59 8.76 -6.09 -24.30
C GLY A 59 8.19 -7.33 -23.60
N LEU A 60 7.75 -7.19 -22.34
CA LEU A 60 7.23 -8.30 -21.55
C LEU A 60 5.80 -8.63 -21.99
N THR A 61 5.63 -9.58 -22.90
CA THR A 61 4.33 -9.97 -23.46
C THR A 61 3.46 -10.84 -22.55
N ALA A 62 3.96 -11.21 -21.36
CA ALA A 62 3.31 -12.17 -20.45
C ALA A 62 2.53 -11.56 -19.27
N TRP A 63 2.53 -10.24 -19.08
CA TRP A 63 1.76 -9.55 -18.02
C TRP A 63 0.35 -9.19 -18.50
N LYS A 64 -0.40 -10.19 -18.97
CA LYS A 64 -1.76 -9.99 -19.47
C LYS A 64 -2.64 -11.16 -19.05
N ASP A 65 -3.21 -11.04 -17.86
CA ASP A 65 -4.44 -11.73 -17.47
C ASP A 65 -5.58 -10.70 -17.46
#